data_AF-A0A1Q7BV19-F1
#
_entry.id   AF-A0A1Q7BV19-F1
#
_cell.length_a   1.000
_cell.length_b   1.000
_cell.length_c   1.000
_cell.angle_alpha   90.00
_cell.angle_beta   90.00
_cell.angle_gamma   90.00
#
_symmetry.space_group_name_H-M   'P 1'
#
loop_
_entity.id
_entity.type
_entity.pdbx_description
1 polymer ?
#
loop_
_entity_poly.entity_id
_entity_poly.type
_entity_poly.pdbx_seq_one_letter_code
_entity_poly.pdbx_strand_id
1 'polypeptide(L)'
;MRNDRALLGSLFLAALVVTSGCASTKVTRVDTASVTDLSGRWNDTDSRLVAEAMIKEAISQPWLDSYTRAKGHAPVVIIGTIANRSLEHINVQTFVSDLERELTNSQRVTFVAGRGEREEVREERRDQAVNALESTQKSAGKEFGADFMLRGTISMIEDELDGTKAVFYQVDLEMVDLTNNVKAWFGQKKIKKVVDRKRVVF
;
A
#
# COMPACT_ATOMS: atom_id res chain seq x y z
N MET A 1 -51.66 -53.41 -33.29
CA MET A 1 -50.28 -53.43 -33.83
C MET A 1 -49.84 -52.02 -34.16
N ARG A 2 -48.64 -51.66 -33.67
CA ARG A 2 -47.75 -50.59 -34.12
C ARG A 2 -48.11 -49.17 -33.69
N ASN A 3 -47.88 -48.97 -32.39
CA ASN A 3 -47.67 -47.68 -31.73
C ASN A 3 -46.20 -47.21 -31.91
N ASP A 4 -45.57 -47.50 -33.06
CA ASP A 4 -44.10 -47.53 -33.16
C ASP A 4 -43.50 -46.33 -33.92
N ARG A 5 -44.31 -45.35 -34.34
CA ARG A 5 -43.81 -44.17 -35.06
C ARG A 5 -43.76 -42.89 -34.24
N ALA A 6 -44.49 -42.82 -33.12
CA ALA A 6 -44.41 -41.71 -32.17
C ALA A 6 -43.16 -41.81 -31.26
N LEU A 7 -42.52 -42.97 -31.18
CA LEU A 7 -41.32 -43.21 -30.37
C LEU A 7 -40.00 -42.81 -31.06
N LEU A 8 -40.00 -42.61 -32.38
CA LEU A 8 -38.80 -42.20 -33.13
C LEU A 8 -38.58 -40.68 -33.17
N GLY A 9 -39.62 -39.87 -32.91
CA GLY A 9 -39.52 -38.41 -32.84
C GLY A 9 -39.11 -37.86 -31.47
N SER A 10 -39.24 -38.66 -30.41
CA SER A 10 -39.02 -38.22 -29.02
C SER A 10 -37.67 -38.64 -28.43
N LEU A 11 -36.82 -39.34 -29.20
CA LEU A 11 -35.50 -39.79 -28.72
C LEU A 11 -34.33 -38.89 -29.16
N PHE A 12 -34.57 -37.89 -30.02
CA PHE A 12 -33.53 -36.94 -30.50
C PHE A 12 -33.57 -35.57 -29.81
N LEU A 13 -34.46 -35.37 -28.83
CA LEU A 13 -34.62 -34.10 -28.10
C LEU A 13 -34.24 -34.23 -26.60
N ALA A 14 -33.35 -35.18 -26.27
CA ALA A 14 -32.89 -35.43 -24.91
C ALA A 14 -31.35 -35.49 -24.80
N ALA A 15 -30.63 -34.84 -25.72
CA ALA A 15 -29.17 -34.81 -25.77
C ALA A 15 -28.58 -33.38 -25.69
N LEU A 16 -29.29 -32.45 -25.08
CA LEU A 16 -28.77 -31.12 -24.80
C LEU A 16 -29.15 -30.76 -23.37
N VAL A 17 -28.20 -30.18 -22.60
CA VAL A 17 -28.27 -29.91 -21.14
C VAL A 17 -27.81 -31.16 -20.35
N VAL A 18 -26.61 -31.24 -19.76
CA VAL A 18 -25.89 -30.28 -18.92
C VAL A 18 -24.37 -30.49 -19.08
N THR A 19 -23.66 -29.54 -19.71
CA THR A 19 -22.24 -29.31 -19.40
C THR A 19 -22.16 -28.01 -18.61
N SER A 20 -22.60 -28.07 -17.35
CA SER A 20 -22.26 -27.05 -16.36
C SER A 20 -20.75 -27.11 -16.15
N GLY A 21 -20.03 -26.33 -16.95
CA GLY A 21 -18.60 -26.15 -16.80
C GLY A 21 -18.35 -25.64 -15.39
N CYS A 22 -17.62 -26.43 -14.60
CA CYS A 22 -16.96 -25.94 -13.42
C CYS A 22 -16.06 -24.78 -13.88
N ALA A 23 -16.46 -23.55 -13.60
CA ALA A 23 -15.58 -22.41 -13.68
C ALA A 23 -14.46 -22.64 -12.66
N SER A 24 -13.38 -23.28 -13.10
CA SER A 24 -12.21 -23.49 -12.26
C SER A 24 -11.55 -22.14 -12.08
N THR A 25 -11.59 -21.61 -10.86
CA THR A 25 -10.82 -20.44 -10.49
C THR A 25 -9.34 -20.79 -10.66
N LYS A 26 -8.75 -20.37 -11.78
CA LYS A 26 -7.35 -20.63 -12.07
C LYS A 26 -6.48 -19.63 -11.31
N VAL A 27 -6.02 -20.02 -10.12
CA VAL A 27 -5.05 -19.24 -9.34
C VAL A 27 -3.67 -19.46 -9.94
N THR A 28 -3.10 -18.41 -10.54
CA THR A 28 -1.73 -18.43 -11.06
C THR A 28 -0.89 -17.49 -10.20
N ARG A 29 0.22 -17.98 -9.65
CA ARG A 29 1.20 -17.11 -8.98
C ARG A 29 1.94 -16.33 -10.05
N VAL A 30 1.89 -15.01 -9.94
CA VAL A 30 2.64 -14.07 -10.77
C VAL A 30 3.65 -13.33 -9.90
N ASP A 31 4.70 -12.84 -10.54
CA ASP A 31 5.75 -12.06 -9.89
C ASP A 31 5.16 -10.79 -9.26
N THR A 32 5.57 -10.46 -8.04
CA THR A 32 5.13 -9.25 -7.31
C THR A 32 5.61 -7.95 -7.97
N ALA A 33 6.60 -8.01 -8.85
CA ALA A 33 7.03 -6.89 -9.67
C ALA A 33 6.13 -6.66 -10.91
N SER A 34 5.29 -7.63 -11.28
CA SER A 34 4.42 -7.52 -12.45
C SER A 34 3.20 -6.63 -12.18
N VAL A 35 2.93 -5.70 -13.10
CA VAL A 35 1.77 -4.81 -12.99
C VAL A 35 0.49 -5.62 -13.24
N THR A 36 -0.32 -5.78 -12.19
CA THR A 36 -1.60 -6.51 -12.27
C THR A 36 -2.77 -5.58 -11.97
N ASP A 37 -3.33 -4.97 -13.02
CA ASP A 37 -4.49 -4.10 -12.95
C ASP A 37 -5.77 -4.84 -13.38
N LEU A 38 -6.48 -5.43 -12.42
CA LEU A 38 -7.72 -6.17 -12.69
C LEU A 38 -8.97 -5.29 -12.64
N SER A 39 -9.07 -4.41 -11.64
CA SER A 39 -10.29 -3.64 -11.32
C SER A 39 -10.15 -2.13 -11.54
N GLY A 40 -8.93 -1.64 -11.81
CA GLY A 40 -8.59 -0.22 -11.78
C GLY A 40 -8.57 0.41 -10.38
N ARG A 41 -8.76 -0.39 -9.33
CA ARG A 41 -8.65 0.03 -7.94
C ARG A 41 -7.18 0.16 -7.51
N TRP A 42 -6.95 0.79 -6.36
CA TRP A 42 -5.63 0.86 -5.76
C TRP A 42 -5.09 -0.56 -5.49
N ASN A 43 -3.86 -0.84 -5.90
CA ASN A 43 -3.22 -2.15 -5.69
C ASN A 43 -1.82 -2.05 -5.09
N ASP A 44 -1.20 -3.20 -4.90
CA ASP A 44 0.17 -3.38 -4.39
C ASP A 44 1.21 -2.68 -5.28
N THR A 45 1.01 -2.70 -6.60
CA THR A 45 1.90 -2.05 -7.55
C THR A 45 1.84 -0.52 -7.41
N ASP A 46 0.65 0.05 -7.30
CA ASP A 46 0.48 1.49 -7.05
C ASP A 46 1.15 1.91 -5.74
N SER A 47 0.92 1.15 -4.68
CA SER A 47 1.50 1.37 -3.35
C SER A 47 3.02 1.46 -3.40
N ARG A 48 3.66 0.43 -3.97
CA ARG A 48 5.10 0.35 -4.10
C ARG A 48 5.67 1.49 -4.95
N LEU A 49 5.09 1.72 -6.14
CA LEU A 49 5.61 2.74 -7.07
C LEU A 49 5.46 4.15 -6.53
N VAL A 50 4.36 4.44 -5.82
CA VAL A 50 4.16 5.75 -5.18
C VAL A 50 5.15 5.92 -4.03
N ALA A 51 5.31 4.92 -3.17
CA ALA A 51 6.24 4.99 -2.05
C ALA A 51 7.68 5.22 -2.52
N GLU A 52 8.16 4.43 -3.50
CA GLU A 52 9.49 4.56 -4.09
C GLU A 52 9.72 5.96 -4.66
N ALA A 53 8.80 6.44 -5.49
CA ALA A 53 8.92 7.75 -6.11
C ALA A 53 8.94 8.87 -5.06
N MET A 54 8.03 8.83 -4.09
CA MET A 54 7.86 9.88 -3.10
C MET A 54 9.02 9.94 -2.11
N ILE A 55 9.49 8.79 -1.61
CA ILE A 55 10.63 8.76 -0.68
C ILE A 55 11.91 9.18 -1.41
N LYS A 56 12.15 8.66 -2.61
CA LYS A 56 13.31 9.06 -3.43
C LYS A 56 13.32 10.55 -3.67
N GLU A 57 12.17 11.13 -4.00
CA GLU A 57 12.03 12.58 -4.14
C GLU A 57 12.36 13.27 -2.80
N ALA A 58 11.67 12.91 -1.72
CA ALA A 58 11.80 13.56 -0.41
C ALA A 58 13.26 13.63 0.08
N ILE A 59 13.99 12.51 0.01
CA ILE A 59 15.38 12.47 0.48
C ILE A 59 16.34 13.15 -0.50
N SER A 60 15.99 13.30 -1.79
CA SER A 60 16.83 14.00 -2.76
C SER A 60 16.81 15.52 -2.60
N GLN A 61 15.89 16.06 -1.79
CA GLN A 61 15.70 17.50 -1.65
C GLN A 61 16.70 18.16 -0.69
N PRO A 62 16.98 19.47 -0.88
CA PRO A 62 18.02 20.19 -0.12
C PRO A 62 17.83 20.26 1.40
N TRP A 63 16.62 20.05 1.92
CA TRP A 63 16.34 20.11 3.35
C TRP A 63 17.18 19.08 4.12
N LEU A 64 17.36 17.88 3.55
CA LEU A 64 18.07 16.77 4.20
C LEU A 64 19.56 17.07 4.34
N ASP A 65 20.19 17.55 3.25
CA ASP A 65 21.60 17.94 3.27
C ASP A 65 21.84 19.14 4.18
N SER A 66 20.91 20.09 4.19
CA SER A 66 20.98 21.27 5.05
C SER A 66 20.89 20.90 6.52
N TYR A 67 19.97 20.00 6.88
CA TYR A 67 19.85 19.46 8.23
C TYR A 67 21.13 18.72 8.65
N THR A 68 21.60 17.81 7.80
CA THR A 68 22.76 16.96 8.09
C THR A 68 24.02 17.79 8.30
N ARG A 69 24.24 18.83 7.47
CA ARG A 69 25.35 19.77 7.66
C ARG A 69 25.21 20.61 8.94
N ALA A 70 24.00 21.03 9.29
CA ALA A 70 23.77 21.88 10.45
C ALA A 70 23.85 21.11 11.78
N LYS A 71 23.45 19.83 11.81
CA LYS A 71 23.39 19.01 13.03
C LYS A 71 24.52 18.00 13.15
N GLY A 72 25.21 17.67 12.06
CA GLY A 72 26.31 16.72 12.05
C GLY A 72 25.89 15.24 12.11
N HIS A 73 24.59 14.94 11.98
CA HIS A 73 24.04 13.59 11.92
C HIS A 73 22.83 13.53 10.99
N ALA A 74 22.47 12.32 10.55
CA ALA A 74 21.25 12.09 9.78
C ALA A 74 20.00 12.40 10.65
N PRO A 75 18.93 12.96 10.06
CA PRO A 75 17.71 13.22 10.82
C PRO A 75 17.03 11.94 11.25
N VAL A 76 16.43 11.96 12.44
CA VAL A 76 15.55 10.91 12.92
C VAL A 76 14.14 11.16 12.41
N VAL A 77 13.56 10.21 11.68
CA VAL A 77 12.25 10.35 11.04
C VAL A 77 11.28 9.29 11.59
N ILE A 78 10.05 9.71 11.86
CA ILE A 78 8.91 8.83 12.13
C ILE A 78 7.87 8.94 11.02
N ILE A 79 7.15 7.85 10.77
CA ILE A 79 5.91 7.91 10.01
C ILE A 79 4.75 8.16 10.98
N GLY A 80 4.07 9.27 10.73
CA GLY A 80 2.81 9.63 11.35
C GLY A 80 1.62 9.05 10.61
N THR A 81 0.46 9.63 10.82
CA THR A 81 -0.77 9.15 10.19
C THR A 81 -0.79 9.44 8.69
N ILE A 82 -1.06 8.39 7.91
CA ILE A 82 -1.51 8.50 6.52
C ILE A 82 -3.03 8.36 6.52
N ALA A 83 -3.75 9.41 6.15
CA ALA A 83 -5.21 9.39 6.16
C ALA A 83 -5.77 8.93 4.80
N ASN A 84 -6.64 7.92 4.81
CA ASN A 84 -7.44 7.57 3.65
C ASN A 84 -8.64 8.52 3.54
N ARG A 85 -8.68 9.31 2.47
CA ARG A 85 -9.77 10.22 2.08
C ARG A 85 -10.46 9.77 0.79
N SER A 86 -10.31 8.51 0.42
CA SER A 86 -11.04 7.91 -0.69
C SER A 86 -12.38 7.30 -0.24
N LEU A 87 -13.23 7.00 -1.21
CA LEU A 87 -14.43 6.19 -1.00
C LEU A 87 -14.12 4.68 -0.95
N GLU A 88 -12.86 4.31 -1.22
CA GLU A 88 -12.38 2.94 -1.21
C GLU A 88 -11.76 2.58 0.14
N HIS A 89 -11.95 1.32 0.57
CA HIS A 89 -11.12 0.76 1.63
C HIS A 89 -9.71 0.43 1.09
N ILE A 90 -8.82 1.41 1.17
CA ILE A 90 -7.39 1.26 0.87
C ILE A 90 -6.69 0.69 2.09
N ASN A 91 -5.87 -0.36 1.90
CA ASN A 91 -4.99 -0.84 2.95
C ASN A 91 -3.82 0.13 3.13
N VAL A 92 -4.03 1.14 3.97
CA VAL A 92 -3.03 2.15 4.30
C VAL A 92 -1.80 1.52 4.95
N GLN A 93 -1.96 0.43 5.70
CA GLN A 93 -0.83 -0.22 6.36
C GLN A 93 0.18 -0.78 5.36
N THR A 94 -0.28 -1.35 4.24
CA THR A 94 0.60 -1.78 3.15
C THR A 94 1.42 -0.60 2.60
N PHE A 95 0.77 0.54 2.40
CA PHE A 95 1.45 1.74 1.91
C PHE A 95 2.44 2.32 2.94
N VAL A 96 2.08 2.31 4.23
CA VAL A 96 3.00 2.69 5.31
C VAL A 96 4.23 1.78 5.30
N SER A 97 4.06 0.46 5.25
CA SER A 97 5.18 -0.48 5.21
C SER A 97 6.06 -0.33 3.95
N ASP A 98 5.48 0.03 2.81
CA ASP A 98 6.28 0.40 1.63
C ASP A 98 7.12 1.67 1.88
N LEU A 99 6.55 2.72 2.48
CA LEU A 99 7.30 3.93 2.86
C LEU A 99 8.43 3.62 3.85
N GLU A 100 8.17 2.78 4.86
CA GLU A 100 9.15 2.33 5.86
C GLU A 100 10.33 1.61 5.20
N ARG A 101 10.03 0.70 4.27
CA ARG A 101 11.04 -0.03 3.50
C ARG A 101 11.92 0.94 2.72
N GLU A 102 11.34 1.88 1.98
CA GLU A 102 12.12 2.80 1.14
C GLU A 102 12.97 3.78 1.97
N LEU A 103 12.44 4.27 3.10
CA LEU A 103 13.22 5.11 4.03
C LEU A 103 14.39 4.35 4.63
N THR A 104 14.15 3.11 5.08
CA THR A 104 15.19 2.25 5.68
C THR A 104 16.27 1.90 4.66
N ASN A 105 15.88 1.52 3.44
CA ASN A 105 16.80 1.19 2.35
C ASN A 105 17.66 2.39 1.92
N SER A 106 17.15 3.62 2.06
CA SER A 106 17.90 4.81 1.68
C SER A 106 19.18 5.00 2.50
N GLN A 107 19.19 4.56 3.76
CA GLN A 107 20.25 4.82 4.75
C GLN A 107 20.62 6.30 4.93
N ARG A 108 19.79 7.23 4.42
CA ARG A 108 20.03 8.67 4.51
C ARG A 108 19.39 9.32 5.72
N VAL A 109 18.49 8.61 6.38
CA VAL A 109 17.77 9.02 7.58
C VAL A 109 17.82 7.89 8.60
N THR A 110 17.71 8.22 9.88
CA THR A 110 17.47 7.23 10.92
C THR A 110 15.97 7.05 11.08
N PHE A 111 15.45 5.93 10.62
CA PHE A 111 14.03 5.62 10.78
C PHE A 111 13.78 4.96 12.13
N VAL A 112 12.74 5.39 12.85
CA VAL A 112 12.35 4.79 14.12
C VAL A 112 10.91 4.31 14.10
N ALA A 113 10.66 3.27 14.89
CA ALA A 113 9.40 2.55 14.94
C ALA A 113 8.20 3.48 15.15
N GLY A 114 7.09 3.14 14.48
CA GLY A 114 5.83 3.85 14.57
C GLY A 114 5.23 3.80 15.98
N ARG A 115 4.12 4.53 16.20
CA ARG A 115 3.50 4.60 17.53
C ARG A 115 3.12 3.22 18.09
N GLY A 116 2.54 2.35 17.26
CA GLY A 116 2.10 1.01 17.69
C GLY A 116 3.27 0.07 18.00
N GLU A 117 4.22 -0.01 17.08
CA GLU A 117 5.42 -0.88 17.19
C GLU A 117 6.27 -0.57 18.43
N ARG A 118 6.34 0.71 18.84
CA ARG A 118 7.11 1.08 20.03
C ARG A 118 6.60 0.43 21.31
N GLU A 119 5.30 0.14 21.43
CA GLU A 119 4.81 -0.52 22.64
C GLU A 119 5.30 -1.96 22.72
N GLU A 120 5.21 -2.71 21.61
CA GLU A 120 5.75 -4.08 21.51
C GLU A 120 7.25 -4.10 21.84
N VAL A 121 8.04 -3.18 21.26
CA VAL A 121 9.48 -3.08 21.53
C VAL A 121 9.78 -2.69 22.97
N ARG A 122 8.91 -1.92 23.63
CA ARG A 122 9.07 -1.58 25.06
C ARG A 122 8.71 -2.77 25.95
N GLU A 123 7.68 -3.52 25.61
CA GLU A 123 7.30 -4.76 26.31
C GLU A 123 8.45 -5.78 26.24
N GLU A 124 8.98 -6.04 25.05
CA GLU A 124 10.14 -6.93 24.86
C GLU A 124 11.35 -6.46 25.68
N ARG A 125 11.62 -5.15 25.70
CA ARG A 125 12.74 -4.59 26.49
C ARG A 125 12.53 -4.77 28.00
N ARG A 126 11.28 -4.68 28.48
CA ARG A 126 10.95 -4.92 29.90
C ARG A 126 11.17 -6.40 30.25
N ASP A 127 10.81 -7.32 29.37
CA ASP A 127 11.08 -8.74 29.56
C ASP A 127 12.59 -9.04 29.59
N GLN A 128 13.33 -8.52 28.60
CA GLN A 128 14.78 -8.67 28.55
C GLN A 128 15.51 -8.05 29.76
N ALA A 129 14.97 -6.99 30.37
CA ALA A 129 15.55 -6.42 31.59
C ALA A 129 15.50 -7.39 32.79
N VAL A 130 14.59 -8.37 32.77
CA VAL A 130 14.49 -9.41 33.80
C VAL A 130 15.29 -10.66 33.41
N ASN A 131 15.30 -11.01 32.12
CA ASN A 131 15.77 -12.31 31.65
C ASN A 131 17.14 -12.30 30.95
N ALA A 132 17.59 -11.17 30.41
CA ALA A 132 18.84 -11.09 29.65
C ALA A 132 20.07 -10.86 30.54
N LEU A 133 21.26 -11.15 30.01
CA LEU A 133 22.52 -10.84 30.69
C LEU A 133 22.65 -9.33 30.91
N GLU A 134 23.16 -8.96 32.09
CA GLU A 134 23.35 -7.55 32.47
C GLU A 134 24.27 -6.79 31.50
N SER A 135 25.24 -7.47 30.89
CA SER A 135 26.17 -6.87 29.93
C SER A 135 25.54 -6.51 28.58
N THR A 136 24.39 -7.09 28.23
CA THR A 136 23.75 -6.90 26.92
C THR A 136 22.40 -6.20 26.99
N GLN A 137 21.74 -6.19 28.16
CA GLN A 137 20.43 -5.57 28.35
C GLN A 137 20.41 -4.08 27.96
N LYS A 138 19.23 -3.60 27.53
CA LYS A 138 19.01 -2.21 27.12
C LYS A 138 18.13 -1.49 28.13
N SER A 139 18.57 -0.32 28.59
CA SER A 139 17.81 0.48 29.54
C SER A 139 16.61 1.20 28.88
N ALA A 140 15.59 1.47 29.68
CA ALA A 140 14.46 2.31 29.27
C ALA A 140 14.90 3.77 29.04
N GLY A 141 14.11 4.53 28.27
CA GLY A 141 14.34 5.96 28.05
C GLY A 141 15.51 6.31 27.12
N LYS A 142 16.04 5.34 26.38
CA LYS A 142 17.11 5.53 25.37
C LYS A 142 16.60 5.49 23.93
N GLU A 143 15.29 5.65 23.74
CA GLU A 143 14.70 5.77 22.40
C GLU A 143 15.11 7.11 21.78
N PHE A 144 15.48 7.09 20.49
CA PHE A 144 15.72 8.33 19.76
C PHE A 144 14.44 9.15 19.65
N GLY A 145 14.55 10.45 19.97
CA GLY A 145 13.51 11.41 19.63
C GLY A 145 13.52 11.65 18.12
N ALA A 146 12.34 11.68 17.51
CA ALA A 146 12.22 12.02 16.10
C ALA A 146 12.42 13.53 15.89
N ASP A 147 13.18 13.89 14.86
CA ASP A 147 13.38 15.27 14.42
C ASP A 147 12.25 15.68 13.46
N PHE A 148 11.82 14.75 12.61
CA PHE A 148 10.76 14.96 11.62
C PHE A 148 9.69 13.88 11.67
N MET A 149 8.48 14.27 11.29
CA MET A 149 7.36 13.37 11.04
C MET A 149 6.96 13.42 9.57
N LEU A 150 7.03 12.28 8.90
CA LEU A 150 6.41 12.05 7.59
C LEU A 150 4.94 11.72 7.80
N ARG A 151 4.03 12.49 7.21
CA ARG A 151 2.58 12.23 7.26
C ARG A 151 1.96 12.52 5.90
N GLY A 152 0.69 12.17 5.72
CA GLY A 152 0.07 12.39 4.42
C GLY A 152 -1.37 11.94 4.30
N THR A 153 -1.85 11.98 3.05
CA THR A 153 -3.22 11.60 2.70
C THR A 153 -3.28 10.92 1.35
N ILE A 154 -4.17 9.94 1.20
CA ILE A 154 -4.54 9.32 -0.07
C ILE A 154 -5.96 9.76 -0.40
N SER A 155 -6.16 10.41 -1.53
CA SER A 155 -7.46 10.88 -2.01
C SER A 155 -7.82 10.22 -3.33
N MET A 156 -9.12 10.08 -3.58
CA MET A 156 -9.66 9.47 -4.81
C MET A 156 -10.72 10.39 -5.40
N ILE A 157 -10.76 10.48 -6.72
CA ILE A 157 -11.84 11.07 -7.50
C ILE A 157 -12.25 10.04 -8.55
N GLU A 158 -13.55 9.73 -8.62
CA GLU A 158 -14.11 8.85 -9.64
C GLU A 158 -14.98 9.64 -10.60
N ASP A 159 -14.93 9.28 -11.88
CA ASP A 159 -15.76 9.82 -12.95
C ASP A 159 -16.20 8.66 -13.84
N GLU A 160 -17.49 8.55 -14.15
CA GLU A 160 -18.05 7.44 -14.93
C GLU A 160 -19.08 7.96 -15.93
N LEU A 161 -18.90 7.60 -17.20
CA LEU A 161 -19.83 7.93 -18.28
C LEU A 161 -19.91 6.75 -19.27
N ASP A 162 -21.13 6.34 -19.63
CA ASP A 162 -21.41 5.35 -20.68
C ASP A 162 -20.66 4.00 -20.56
N GLY A 163 -20.30 3.59 -19.34
CA GLY A 163 -19.59 2.32 -19.07
C GLY A 163 -18.05 2.41 -19.12
N THR A 164 -17.51 3.61 -19.34
CA THR A 164 -16.10 3.95 -19.12
C THR A 164 -15.97 4.65 -17.78
N LYS A 165 -15.10 4.12 -16.92
CA LYS A 165 -14.81 4.67 -15.59
C LYS A 165 -13.39 5.19 -15.52
N ALA A 166 -13.20 6.45 -15.15
CA ALA A 166 -11.91 7.02 -14.80
C ALA A 166 -11.77 7.12 -13.27
N VAL A 167 -10.69 6.55 -12.72
CA VAL A 167 -10.35 6.65 -11.30
C VAL A 167 -9.03 7.39 -11.18
N PHE A 168 -9.05 8.47 -10.39
CA PHE A 168 -7.90 9.30 -10.12
C PHE A 168 -7.53 9.17 -8.64
N TYR A 169 -6.26 8.86 -8.38
CA TYR A 169 -5.67 8.87 -7.04
C TYR A 169 -4.67 10.02 -6.93
N GLN A 170 -4.69 10.67 -5.77
CA GLN A 170 -3.68 11.63 -5.37
C GLN A 170 -3.14 11.25 -4.00
N VAL A 171 -1.83 11.13 -3.91
CA VAL A 171 -1.11 10.91 -2.65
C VAL A 171 -0.28 12.16 -2.36
N ASP A 172 -0.57 12.78 -1.24
CA ASP A 172 0.17 13.93 -0.72
C ASP A 172 0.93 13.50 0.53
N LEU A 173 2.25 13.69 0.54
CA LEU A 173 3.09 13.44 1.71
C LEU A 173 3.83 14.71 2.11
N GLU A 174 4.03 14.90 3.41
CA GLU A 174 4.72 16.04 3.98
C GLU A 174 5.67 15.61 5.08
N MET A 175 6.87 16.21 5.08
CA MET A 175 7.87 16.06 6.14
C MET A 175 7.80 17.29 7.03
N VAL A 176 7.43 17.10 8.29
CA VAL A 176 7.21 18.19 9.26
C VAL A 176 8.26 18.12 10.35
N ASP A 177 8.97 19.23 10.58
CA ASP A 177 9.89 19.41 11.71
C ASP A 177 9.09 19.42 13.02
N LEU A 178 9.43 18.52 13.93
CA LEU A 178 8.70 18.35 15.19
C LEU A 178 8.99 19.45 16.23
N THR A 179 10.05 20.22 16.03
CA THR A 179 10.44 21.33 16.92
C THR A 179 9.58 22.56 16.66
N ASN A 180 9.33 22.89 15.39
CA ASN A 180 8.75 24.18 14.98
C ASN A 180 7.54 24.05 14.04
N ASN A 181 7.12 22.83 13.68
CA ASN A 181 6.02 22.52 12.76
C ASN A 181 6.22 23.01 11.31
N VAL A 182 7.45 23.35 10.92
CA VAL A 182 7.76 23.75 9.54
C VAL A 182 7.73 22.53 8.64
N LYS A 183 7.09 22.66 7.48
CA LYS A 183 7.13 21.65 6.42
C LYS A 183 8.48 21.73 5.70
N ALA A 184 9.38 20.82 6.01
CA ALA A 184 10.69 20.71 5.36
C ALA A 184 10.58 20.18 3.93
N TRP A 185 9.54 19.38 3.67
CA TRP A 185 9.23 18.87 2.33
C TRP A 185 7.73 18.62 2.19
N PHE A 186 7.23 18.78 0.97
CA PHE A 186 5.89 18.42 0.55
C PHE A 186 5.98 17.86 -0.87
N GLY A 187 5.47 16.65 -1.07
CA GLY A 187 5.44 16.00 -2.37
C GLY A 187 4.05 15.50 -2.70
N GLN A 188 3.81 15.33 -4.00
CA GLN A 188 2.54 14.88 -4.53
C GLN A 188 2.75 13.89 -5.67
N LYS A 189 2.05 12.75 -5.61
CA LYS A 189 1.99 11.78 -6.70
C LYS A 189 0.55 11.56 -7.14
N LYS A 190 0.35 11.49 -8.45
CA LYS A 190 -0.95 11.27 -9.08
C LYS A 190 -0.94 10.00 -9.91
N ILE A 191 -2.03 9.26 -9.84
CA ILE A 191 -2.28 8.10 -10.69
C ILE A 191 -3.67 8.28 -11.30
N LYS A 192 -3.80 8.06 -12.61
CA LYS A 192 -5.10 8.05 -13.29
C LYS A 192 -5.24 6.73 -14.04
N LYS A 193 -6.33 6.01 -13.78
CA LYS A 193 -6.67 4.74 -14.40
C LYS A 193 -7.99 4.88 -15.14
N VAL A 194 -8.10 4.26 -16.31
CA VAL A 194 -9.34 4.20 -17.10
C VAL A 194 -9.72 2.73 -17.25
N VAL A 195 -10.97 2.42 -16.94
CA VAL A 195 -11.54 1.08 -16.97
C VAL A 195 -12.69 1.07 -17.96
N ASP A 196 -12.53 0.33 -19.05
CA ASP A 196 -13.59 0.09 -20.03
C ASP A 196 -14.27 -1.25 -19.74
N ARG A 197 -15.56 -1.21 -19.36
CA ARG A 197 -16.35 -2.44 -19.27
C ARG A 197 -16.86 -2.80 -20.65
N LYS A 198 -16.21 -3.75 -21.32
CA LYS A 198 -16.81 -4.39 -22.51
C LYS A 198 -18.10 -5.09 -22.08
N ARG A 199 -19.23 -4.61 -22.59
CA ARG A 199 -20.54 -5.23 -22.38
C ARG A 199 -20.52 -6.59 -23.07
N VAL A 200 -20.55 -7.68 -22.30
CA VAL A 200 -20.75 -9.02 -22.87
C VAL A 200 -22.23 -9.09 -23.26
N VAL A 201 -22.49 -9.07 -24.57
CA VAL A 201 -23.83 -9.34 -25.11
C VAL A 201 -24.00 -10.85 -25.08
N PHE A 202 -24.99 -11.33 -24.33
CA PHE A 202 -25.44 -12.73 -24.37
C PHE A 202 -26.45 -12.94 -25.50
#